data_AF-A0A534AAI6-F1
#
_entry.id   AF-A0A534AAI6-F1
#
_cell.length_a   1.000
_cell.length_b   1.000
_cell.length_c   1.000
_cell.angle_alpha   90.00
_cell.angle_beta   90.00
_cell.angle_gamma   90.00
#
_symmetry.space_group_name_H-M   'P 1'
#
loop_
_entity.id
_entity.type
_entity.pdbx_description
1 polymer ?
#
loop_
_entity_poly.entity_id
_entity_poly.type
_entity_poly.pdbx_seq_one_letter_code
_entity_poly.pdbx_strand_id
1 'polypeptide(L)' 'AGVGIVLYPLSAFRAMNKAAENVYTAIRRDGHQKNVLDTMQTREELYDRIGYHEYEAKLDGLFAKK' A
#
# COMPACT_ATOMS: atom_id res chain seq x y z
N ALA A 1 23.82 -13.17 23.40
CA ALA A 1 24.03 -11.91 22.66
C ALA A 1 23.68 -10.66 23.46
N GLY A 2 22.76 -10.68 24.44
CA GLY A 2 22.57 -9.54 25.36
C GLY A 2 22.13 -8.21 24.70
N VAL A 3 21.46 -8.26 23.55
CA VAL A 3 21.09 -7.07 22.75
C VAL A 3 19.71 -6.56 23.16
N GLY A 4 19.58 -5.25 23.41
CA GLY A 4 18.33 -4.61 23.85
C GLY A 4 17.41 -4.14 22.72
N ILE A 5 17.94 -3.82 21.53
CA ILE A 5 17.18 -3.42 20.34
C ILE A 5 17.93 -3.87 19.08
N VAL A 6 17.18 -4.30 18.06
CA VAL A 6 17.69 -4.53 16.71
C VAL A 6 16.89 -3.68 15.74
N LEU A 7 17.59 -2.86 14.95
CA LEU A 7 16.98 -1.96 13.99
C LEU A 7 17.15 -2.48 12.56
N TYR A 8 16.07 -2.40 11.77
CA TYR A 8 16.04 -2.73 10.35
C TYR A 8 15.77 -1.47 9.53
N PRO A 9 16.75 -0.56 9.41
CA PRO A 9 16.50 0.83 9.04
C PRO A 9 15.98 1.01 7.61
N LEU A 10 16.26 0.08 6.70
CA LEU A 10 15.99 0.25 5.27
C LEU A 10 15.33 -0.96 4.60
N SER A 11 15.00 -2.02 5.36
CA SER A 11 14.53 -3.28 4.76
C SER A 11 13.25 -3.08 3.94
N ALA A 12 12.25 -2.41 4.50
CA ALA A 12 11.00 -2.08 3.79
C ALA A 12 11.26 -1.14 2.61
N PHE A 13 12.11 -0.11 2.81
CA PHE A 13 12.42 0.89 1.79
C PHE A 13 13.06 0.26 0.54
N ARG A 14 13.97 -0.70 0.72
CA ARG A 14 14.60 -1.41 -0.40
C ARG A 14 13.60 -2.28 -1.17
N ALA A 15 12.72 -2.98 -0.46
CA ALA A 15 11.70 -3.82 -1.09
C ALA A 15 10.72 -2.98 -1.92
N MET A 16 10.22 -1.86 -1.38
CA MET A 16 9.28 -1.02 -2.11
C MET A 16 9.89 -0.36 -3.34
N ASN A 17 11.16 0.07 -3.28
CA ASN A 17 11.84 0.63 -4.45
C ASN A 17 11.97 -0.40 -5.58
N LYS A 18 12.23 -1.67 -5.25
CA LYS A 18 12.34 -2.72 -6.25
C LYS A 18 10.99 -3.03 -6.90
N ALA A 19 9.92 -3.07 -6.11
CA ALA A 19 8.56 -3.24 -6.62
C ALA A 19 8.14 -2.07 -7.54
N ALA A 20 8.45 -0.84 -7.14
CA ALA A 20 8.18 0.35 -7.95
C ALA A 20 8.96 0.34 -9.29
N GLU A 21 10.25 -0.01 -9.26
CA GLU A 21 11.06 -0.19 -10.47
C GLU A 21 10.42 -1.20 -11.44
N ASN A 22 9.97 -2.36 -10.93
CA ASN A 22 9.31 -3.37 -11.75
C ASN A 22 8.07 -2.82 -12.47
N VAL A 23 7.22 -2.07 -11.77
CA VAL A 23 6.03 -1.45 -12.36
C VAL A 23 6.41 -0.43 -13.43
N TYR A 24 7.38 0.45 -13.17
CA TYR A 24 7.83 1.44 -14.15
C TYR A 24 8.42 0.80 -15.41
N THR A 25 9.25 -0.23 -15.25
CA THR A 25 9.82 -0.98 -16.37
C THR A 25 8.73 -1.69 -17.18
N ALA A 26 7.76 -2.33 -16.51
CA ALA A 26 6.65 -3.01 -17.17
C ALA A 26 5.79 -2.03 -17.99
N ILE A 27 5.41 -0.89 -17.41
CA ILE A 27 4.65 0.14 -18.13
C ILE A 27 5.43 0.66 -19.34
N ARG A 28 6.73 0.92 -19.20
CA ARG A 28 7.57 1.42 -20.29
C ARG A 28 7.71 0.40 -21.43
N ARG A 29 7.83 -0.89 -21.10
CA ARG A 29 8.02 -1.99 -22.05
C ARG A 29 6.72 -2.38 -22.75
N ASP A 30 5.64 -2.53 -21.99
CA ASP A 30 4.38 -3.13 -22.44
C ASP A 30 3.34 -2.08 -22.85
N GLY A 31 3.58 -0.79 -22.53
CA GLY A 31 2.62 0.30 -22.72
C GLY A 31 1.46 0.29 -21.72
N HIS A 32 1.45 -0.63 -20.75
CA HIS A 32 0.42 -0.77 -19.72
C HIS A 32 0.92 -1.56 -18.49
N GLN A 33 0.18 -1.50 -17.38
CA GLN A 33 0.49 -2.18 -16.12
C GLN A 33 -0.17 -3.57 -15.93
N LYS A 34 -0.99 -4.05 -16.88
CA LYS A 34 -1.85 -5.23 -16.69
C LYS A 34 -1.10 -6.48 -16.16
N ASN A 35 0.13 -6.68 -16.63
CA ASN A 35 0.97 -7.83 -16.29
C ASN A 35 1.60 -7.79 -14.89
N VAL A 36 1.40 -6.70 -14.13
CA VAL A 36 1.99 -6.52 -12.79
C VAL A 36 0.94 -6.19 -11.72
N LEU A 37 -0.35 -6.28 -12.06
CA LEU A 37 -1.46 -5.96 -11.13
C LEU A 37 -1.47 -6.88 -9.90
N ASP A 38 -1.12 -8.14 -10.07
CA ASP A 38 -1.02 -9.16 -9.02
C ASP A 38 0.08 -8.87 -7.98
N THR A 39 1.03 -8.00 -8.33
CA THR A 39 2.12 -7.56 -7.43
C THR A 39 1.77 -6.30 -6.63
N MET A 40 0.61 -5.68 -6.90
CA MET A 40 0.19 -4.43 -6.26
C MET A 40 -0.65 -4.69 -5.03
N GLN A 41 -0.55 -3.81 -4.05
CA GLN A 41 -1.53 -3.73 -2.98
C GLN A 41 -2.91 -3.41 -3.58
N THR A 42 -3.93 -4.16 -3.19
CA THR A 42 -5.31 -3.94 -3.61
C THR A 42 -5.90 -2.70 -2.94
N ARG A 43 -7.01 -2.20 -3.49
CA ARG A 43 -7.74 -1.05 -2.93
C ARG A 43 -8.25 -1.34 -1.51
N GLU A 44 -8.82 -2.52 -1.30
CA GLU A 44 -9.35 -2.93 0.01
C GLU A 44 -8.22 -3.06 1.03
N GLU A 45 -7.09 -3.67 0.67
CA GLU A 45 -5.94 -3.71 1.56
C GLU A 45 -5.42 -2.31 1.91
N LEU A 46 -5.46 -1.34 0.99
CA LEU A 46 -5.10 0.04 1.31
C LEU A 46 -6.11 0.66 2.28
N TYR A 47 -7.41 0.44 2.07
CA TYR A 47 -8.49 0.95 2.92
C TYR A 47 -8.39 0.45 4.36
N ASP A 48 -8.12 -0.84 4.54
CA ASP A 48 -7.87 -1.43 5.84
C ASP A 48 -6.67 -0.78 6.55
N ARG A 49 -5.59 -0.49 5.82
CA ARG A 49 -4.36 0.09 6.40
C ARG A 49 -4.52 1.53 6.84
N ILE A 50 -5.37 2.30 6.17
CA ILE A 50 -5.59 3.72 6.48
C ILE A 50 -6.87 3.97 7.28
N GLY A 51 -7.58 2.92 7.68
CA GLY A 51 -8.83 3.01 8.45
C GLY A 51 -9.95 3.72 7.68
N TYR A 52 -10.01 3.55 6.35
CA TYR A 52 -10.91 4.31 5.47
C TYR A 52 -12.37 4.17 5.88
N HIS A 53 -12.84 2.94 6.12
CA HIS A 53 -14.24 2.68 6.46
C HIS A 53 -14.65 3.22 7.82
N GLU A 54 -13.72 3.40 8.76
CA GLU A 54 -14.04 4.04 10.04
C GLU A 54 -14.38 5.52 9.86
N TYR A 55 -13.69 6.20 8.95
CA TYR A 55 -13.97 7.58 8.59
C TYR A 55 -15.28 7.69 7.82
N GLU A 56 -15.52 6.81 6.87
CA GLU A 56 -16.77 6.73 6.09
C GLU A 56 -17.98 6.53 7.02
N ALA A 57 -17.92 5.54 7.91
CA ALA A 57 -18.99 5.26 8.87
C ALA A 57 -19.29 6.45 9.81
N LYS A 58 -18.26 7.21 10.21
CA LYS A 58 -18.44 8.43 11.02
C LYS A 58 -19.20 9.51 10.24
N LEU A 59 -18.89 9.71 8.96
CA LEU A 59 -19.59 10.68 8.12
C LEU A 59 -21.05 10.27 7.93
N ASP A 60 -21.31 9.00 7.61
CA ASP A 60 -22.67 8.49 7.48
C ASP A 60 -23.47 8.68 8.77
N GLY A 61 -22.88 8.36 9.93
CA GLY A 61 -23.53 8.57 11.23
C GLY A 61 -23.85 10.03 11.54
N LEU A 62 -23.05 10.98 11.06
CA LEU A 62 -23.25 12.42 11.27
C LEU A 62 -24.31 13.02 10.35
N PHE A 63 -24.44 12.50 9.12
CA PHE A 63 -25.25 13.13 8.08
C PHE A 63 -26.50 12.32 7.66
N ALA A 64 -26.63 11.06 8.05
CA ALA A 64 -27.80 10.21 7.72
C ALA A 64 -29.12 10.62 8.41
N LYS A 65 -29.09 11.62 9.31
CA LYS A 65 -30.29 12.15 10.01
C LYS A 65 -30.75 13.53 9.51
N LYS A 66 -30.30 13.99 8.35
CA LYS A 66 -30.82 15.19 7.69
C LYS A 66 -31.78 14.85 6.57
#